data_AF-A0A182KEX0-F1
#
_entry.id   AF-A0A182KEX0-F1
#
_cell.length_a   1.000
_cell.length_b   1.000
_cell.length_c   1.000
_cell.angle_alpha   90.00
_cell.angle_beta   90.00
_cell.angle_gamma   90.00
#
_symmetry.space_group_name_H-M   'P 1'
#
loop_
_entity.id
_entity.type
_entity.pdbx_description
1 polymer ?
#
loop_
_entity_poly.entity_id
_entity_poly.type
_entity_poly.pdbx_seq_one_letter_code
_entity_poly.pdbx_strand_id
1 'polypeptide(L)'
;VKDDQVYIDERAVIWGERAGEGLDVTVPVLVRGQHQFPFRFNIPETNLPCSFESRACYIRYFVKVTIDIPYASPPQGIKYFTIIGPHIDCMDEQYLKPVSGQDKKVKCCLCCAKGPVTLSCSLDRTAFCCGETLKLKSMIDNQGEEAVKLKVRLVQYCEFFVERGVLGVNKEVQHLVLEYKGETVVPNERQDTCANLRIPTVPTTMMGVCRLAQIYYTLV
;
A
#
# COMPACT_ATOMS: atom_id res chain seq x y z
N VAL A 1 -6.10 2.44 -21.80
CA VAL A 1 -6.77 3.66 -21.30
C VAL A 1 -5.88 4.25 -20.21
N LYS A 2 -5.77 5.58 -20.12
CA LYS A 2 -5.04 6.29 -19.05
C LYS A 2 -6.03 7.14 -18.26
N ASP A 3 -5.84 7.22 -16.95
CA ASP A 3 -6.58 8.04 -16.01
C ASP A 3 -5.58 8.55 -14.97
N ASP A 4 -5.75 9.79 -14.52
CA ASP A 4 -4.81 10.49 -13.66
C ASP A 4 -5.55 11.09 -12.46
N GLN A 5 -4.91 11.12 -11.30
CA GLN A 5 -5.43 11.75 -10.09
C GLN A 5 -4.37 12.70 -9.52
N VAL A 6 -4.78 13.94 -9.25
CA VAL A 6 -3.90 14.99 -8.72
C VAL A 6 -4.17 15.18 -7.23
N TYR A 7 -3.11 15.15 -6.43
CA TYR A 7 -3.18 15.36 -4.97
C TYR A 7 -2.63 16.71 -4.54
N ILE A 8 -1.59 17.19 -5.23
CA ILE A 8 -0.92 18.46 -4.94
C ILE A 8 -0.65 19.14 -6.30
N ASP A 9 -1.22 20.33 -6.50
CA ASP A 9 -0.89 21.24 -7.61
C ASP A 9 -0.77 22.66 -7.05
N GLU A 10 0.34 22.90 -6.35
CA GLU A 10 0.69 24.23 -5.83
C GLU A 10 1.72 24.89 -6.73
N ARG A 11 1.56 26.19 -6.97
CA ARG A 11 2.46 26.99 -7.78
C ARG A 11 2.74 28.33 -7.10
N ALA A 12 4.01 28.64 -6.93
CA ALA A 12 4.48 29.90 -6.37
C ALA A 12 5.50 30.53 -7.32
N VAL A 13 5.41 31.86 -7.48
CA VAL A 13 6.47 32.65 -8.12
C VAL A 13 7.48 32.98 -7.03
N ILE A 14 8.70 32.49 -7.18
CA ILE A 14 9.77 32.67 -6.18
C ILE A 14 10.56 33.96 -6.48
N TRP A 15 10.60 34.36 -7.75
CA TRP A 15 11.26 35.58 -8.20
C TRP A 15 10.63 36.07 -9.51
N GLY A 16 10.55 37.40 -9.66
CA GLY A 16 9.80 38.06 -10.72
C GLY A 16 8.35 38.35 -10.36
N GLU A 17 7.64 39.03 -11.24
CA GLU A 17 6.22 39.32 -11.08
C GLU A 17 5.34 38.36 -11.89
N ARG A 18 4.11 38.15 -11.41
CA ARG A 18 3.09 37.40 -12.13
C ARG A 18 2.61 38.26 -13.29
N ALA A 19 2.66 37.74 -14.52
CA ALA A 19 2.06 38.41 -15.68
C ALA A 19 0.56 38.64 -15.40
N GLY A 20 0.20 39.86 -14.98
CA GLY A 20 -1.15 40.18 -14.52
C GLY A 20 -1.30 41.48 -13.71
N GLU A 21 -0.23 42.00 -13.12
CA GLU A 21 -0.26 43.30 -12.42
C GLU A 21 0.53 44.36 -13.21
N GLY A 22 -0.19 45.26 -13.89
CA GLY A 22 0.37 46.53 -14.40
C GLY A 22 1.15 46.47 -15.72
N LEU A 23 0.72 47.28 -16.69
CA LEU A 23 1.24 47.35 -18.06
C LEU A 23 2.62 48.06 -18.20
N ASP A 24 3.41 48.20 -17.12
CA ASP A 24 4.62 49.04 -17.14
C ASP A 24 5.70 48.60 -16.14
N VAL A 25 5.81 47.30 -15.86
CA VAL A 25 6.85 46.79 -14.97
C VAL A 25 8.02 46.23 -15.77
N THR A 26 9.18 46.86 -15.62
CA THR A 26 10.46 46.36 -16.12
C THR A 26 10.68 44.93 -15.63
N VAL A 27 10.79 43.96 -16.54
CA VAL A 27 11.18 42.59 -16.21
C VAL A 27 12.50 42.67 -15.41
N PRO A 28 12.53 42.21 -14.15
CA PRO A 28 13.74 42.33 -13.35
C PRO A 28 14.86 41.54 -14.04
N VAL A 29 16.05 42.13 -14.14
CA VAL A 29 17.20 41.51 -14.80
C VAL A 29 18.13 40.94 -13.74
N LEU A 30 18.42 39.63 -13.81
CA LEU A 30 19.45 39.02 -12.97
C LEU A 30 20.83 39.39 -13.50
N VAL A 31 21.62 40.06 -12.66
CA VAL A 31 23.03 40.34 -12.96
C VAL A 31 23.82 39.04 -13.07
N ARG A 32 24.97 39.08 -13.74
CA ARG A 32 25.89 37.94 -13.80
C ARG A 32 26.33 37.57 -12.38
N GLY A 33 26.12 36.32 -11.99
CA GLY A 33 26.48 35.83 -10.66
C GLY A 33 25.72 34.57 -10.28
N GLN A 34 25.91 34.13 -9.04
CA GLN A 34 25.16 33.02 -8.46
C GLN A 34 23.98 33.59 -7.67
N HIS A 35 22.77 33.14 -8.01
CA HIS A 35 21.53 33.54 -7.35
C HIS A 35 20.92 32.35 -6.63
N GLN A 36 20.40 32.57 -5.43
CA GLN A 36 19.73 31.54 -4.63
C GLN A 36 18.37 32.07 -4.18
N PHE A 37 17.31 31.33 -4.49
CA PHE A 37 15.94 31.70 -4.18
C PHE A 37 15.35 30.64 -3.23
N PRO A 38 15.30 30.91 -1.92
CA PRO A 38 14.69 29.99 -0.97
C PRO A 38 13.17 29.94 -1.21
N PHE A 39 12.60 28.75 -1.12
CA PHE A 39 11.16 28.56 -1.16
C PHE A 39 10.74 27.55 -0.10
N ARG A 40 9.48 27.64 0.31
CA ARG A 40 8.84 26.72 1.22
C ARG A 40 7.44 26.43 0.69
N PHE A 41 7.03 25.18 0.82
CA PHE A 41 5.66 24.74 0.59
C PHE A 41 5.30 23.82 1.75
N ASN A 42 4.00 23.69 2.03
CA ASN A 42 3.51 22.77 3.03
C ASN A 42 2.96 21.54 2.30
N ILE A 43 3.20 20.37 2.87
CA ILE A 43 2.54 19.16 2.39
C ILE A 43 1.16 19.13 3.07
N PRO A 44 0.06 18.95 2.32
CA PRO A 44 -1.27 18.86 2.92
C PRO A 44 -1.32 17.81 4.03
N GLU A 45 -2.01 18.13 5.14
CA GLU A 45 -2.26 17.19 6.24
C GLU A 45 -3.30 16.12 5.88
N THR A 46 -3.86 16.18 4.66
CA THR A 46 -4.77 15.16 4.15
C THR A 46 -4.04 13.83 3.95
N ASN A 47 -4.79 12.72 3.95
CA ASN A 47 -4.22 11.41 3.66
C ASN A 47 -3.72 11.36 2.22
N LEU A 48 -2.41 11.59 2.06
CA LEU A 48 -1.71 11.42 0.80
C LEU A 48 -1.36 9.94 0.61
N PRO A 49 -1.53 9.40 -0.61
CA PRO A 49 -1.07 8.06 -0.90
C PRO A 49 0.46 7.94 -0.79
N CYS A 50 0.93 6.74 -0.47
CA CYS A 50 2.36 6.44 -0.55
C CYS A 50 2.87 6.68 -1.97
N SER A 51 4.12 7.14 -2.09
CA SER A 51 4.82 7.06 -3.38
C SER A 51 4.95 5.61 -3.81
N PHE A 52 4.57 5.32 -5.05
CA PHE A 52 4.41 3.95 -5.54
C PHE A 52 4.82 3.84 -7.00
N GLU A 53 5.45 2.72 -7.36
CA GLU A 53 5.87 2.44 -8.72
C GLU A 53 5.47 1.02 -9.11
N SER A 54 4.72 0.90 -10.20
CA SER A 54 4.42 -0.37 -10.84
C SER A 54 4.30 -0.19 -12.34
N ARG A 55 4.22 -1.30 -13.08
CA ARG A 55 3.98 -1.26 -14.52
C ARG A 55 2.59 -0.69 -14.87
N ALA A 56 1.61 -0.80 -13.97
CA ALA A 56 0.23 -0.41 -14.22
C ALA A 56 -0.10 1.01 -13.74
N CYS A 57 0.49 1.44 -12.62
CA CYS A 57 0.24 2.72 -11.97
C CYS A 57 1.51 3.23 -11.27
N TYR A 58 1.70 4.54 -11.24
CA TYR A 58 2.72 5.20 -10.43
C TYR A 58 2.11 6.39 -9.68
N ILE A 59 2.66 6.68 -8.52
CA ILE A 59 2.30 7.81 -7.66
C ILE A 59 3.60 8.54 -7.33
N ARG A 60 3.77 9.73 -7.93
CA ARG A 60 5.03 10.49 -7.90
C ARG A 60 4.80 11.89 -7.39
N TYR A 61 5.66 12.29 -6.46
CA TYR A 61 5.70 13.65 -5.95
C TYR A 61 7.00 14.31 -6.38
N PHE A 62 6.91 15.55 -6.87
CA PHE A 62 8.06 16.30 -7.31
C PHE A 62 7.84 17.80 -7.17
N VAL A 63 8.95 18.52 -7.02
CA VAL A 63 9.01 19.97 -7.20
C VAL A 63 9.54 20.24 -8.59
N LYS A 64 8.83 21.07 -9.36
CA LYS A 64 9.26 21.54 -10.67
C LYS A 64 9.53 23.03 -10.61
N VAL A 65 10.76 23.42 -10.89
CA VAL A 65 11.18 24.81 -11.09
C VAL A 65 11.23 25.09 -12.57
N THR A 66 10.63 26.20 -12.99
CA THR A 66 10.66 26.67 -14.38
C THR A 66 11.15 28.11 -14.36
N ILE A 67 12.16 28.42 -15.17
CA ILE A 67 12.65 29.79 -15.32
C ILE A 67 12.04 30.31 -16.62
N ASP A 68 11.19 31.32 -16.54
CA ASP A 68 10.65 31.97 -17.72
C ASP A 68 11.67 32.99 -18.25
N ILE A 69 12.02 32.87 -19.53
CA ILE A 69 13.02 33.72 -20.19
C ILE A 69 12.38 34.28 -21.46
N PRO A 70 12.29 35.61 -21.60
CA PRO A 70 11.75 36.22 -22.81
C PRO A 70 12.45 35.70 -24.07
N TYR A 71 11.66 35.31 -25.08
CA TYR A 71 12.13 34.83 -26.38
C TYR A 71 12.99 33.55 -26.35
N ALA A 72 13.02 32.83 -25.23
CA ALA A 72 13.72 31.55 -25.11
C ALA A 72 12.82 30.46 -24.51
N SER A 73 13.16 29.19 -24.75
CA SER A 73 12.46 28.08 -24.10
C SER A 73 12.79 28.06 -22.61
N PRO A 74 11.79 27.97 -21.71
CA PRO A 74 12.02 28.08 -20.29
C PRO A 74 12.75 26.83 -19.76
N PRO A 75 13.98 26.95 -19.21
CA PRO A 75 14.65 25.80 -18.63
C PRO A 75 13.89 25.30 -17.39
N GLN A 76 13.94 23.98 -17.19
CA GLN A 76 13.18 23.31 -16.14
C GLN A 76 14.11 22.44 -15.29
N GLY A 77 13.89 22.45 -13.98
CA GLY A 77 14.50 21.54 -13.02
C GLY A 77 13.41 20.77 -12.28
N ILE A 78 13.56 19.45 -12.15
CA ILE A 78 12.61 18.60 -11.42
C ILE A 78 13.36 17.85 -10.33
N LYS A 79 12.83 17.88 -9.11
CA LYS A 79 13.33 17.10 -7.99
C LYS A 79 12.20 16.25 -7.39
N TYR A 80 12.35 14.94 -7.48
CA TYR A 80 11.43 13.99 -6.86
C TYR A 80 11.67 13.88 -5.35
N PHE A 81 10.61 13.63 -4.62
CA PHE A 81 10.64 13.26 -3.20
C PHE A 81 9.61 12.15 -2.93
N THR A 82 9.73 11.51 -1.78
CA THR A 82 8.93 10.34 -1.42
C THR A 82 8.02 10.69 -0.25
N ILE A 83 6.75 10.36 -0.38
CA ILE A 83 5.76 10.38 0.70
C ILE A 83 5.60 8.96 1.23
N ILE A 84 5.75 8.82 2.55
CA ILE A 84 5.40 7.61 3.29
C ILE A 84 4.01 7.85 3.87
N GLY A 85 3.02 7.06 3.46
CA GLY A 85 1.63 7.26 3.88
C GLY A 85 0.71 6.17 3.33
N PRO A 86 -0.60 6.23 3.61
CA PRO A 86 -1.27 7.12 4.56
C PRO A 86 -0.82 6.89 6.01
N HIS A 87 -1.08 7.84 6.89
CA HIS A 87 -0.83 7.66 8.32
C HIS A 87 -1.91 6.74 8.91
N ILE A 88 -1.51 5.53 9.29
CA ILE A 88 -2.38 4.56 9.95
C ILE A 88 -1.86 4.37 11.37
N ASP A 89 -2.66 4.77 12.35
CA ASP A 89 -2.37 4.44 13.74
C ASP A 89 -2.77 2.99 14.01
N CYS A 90 -1.79 2.11 14.15
CA CYS A 90 -2.02 0.70 14.44
C CYS A 90 -2.60 0.46 15.84
N MET A 91 -2.61 1.47 16.71
CA MET A 91 -3.16 1.42 18.07
C MET A 91 -4.60 1.94 18.16
N ASP A 92 -5.20 2.34 17.04
CA ASP A 92 -6.63 2.68 16.98
C ASP A 92 -7.49 1.47 17.43
N GLU A 93 -8.48 1.72 18.28
CA GLU A 93 -9.39 0.72 18.85
C GLU A 93 -10.06 -0.18 17.79
N GLN A 94 -10.26 0.34 16.57
CA GLN A 94 -10.83 -0.46 15.49
C GLN A 94 -9.94 -1.65 15.09
N TYR A 95 -8.62 -1.52 15.24
CA TYR A 95 -7.65 -2.55 14.85
C TYR A 95 -7.30 -3.51 15.98
N LEU A 96 -7.48 -3.07 17.24
CA LEU A 96 -7.15 -3.85 18.45
C LEU A 96 -8.19 -4.94 18.79
N LYS A 97 -9.19 -5.13 17.92
CA LYS A 97 -10.21 -6.17 18.10
C LYS A 97 -9.64 -7.52 17.65
N PRO A 98 -9.74 -8.56 18.48
CA PRO A 98 -9.31 -9.89 18.08
C PRO A 98 -10.19 -10.42 16.95
N VAL A 99 -9.56 -11.10 16.01
CA VAL A 99 -10.22 -11.76 14.88
C VAL A 99 -9.94 -13.23 14.94
N SER A 100 -10.97 -14.05 14.74
CA SER A 100 -10.85 -15.50 14.62
C SER A 100 -11.56 -16.00 13.38
N GLY A 101 -11.05 -17.10 12.83
CA GLY A 101 -11.62 -17.80 11.70
C GLY A 101 -11.56 -19.29 11.94
N GLN A 102 -12.57 -20.01 11.48
CA GLN A 102 -12.59 -21.46 11.49
C GLN A 102 -13.01 -21.97 10.13
N ASP A 103 -12.31 -22.99 9.63
CA ASP A 103 -12.66 -23.70 8.42
C ASP A 103 -12.61 -25.21 8.66
N LYS A 104 -13.44 -25.95 7.93
CA LYS A 104 -13.58 -27.40 8.05
C LYS A 104 -13.63 -28.02 6.67
N LYS A 105 -12.66 -28.89 6.38
CA LYS A 105 -12.55 -29.58 5.10
C LYS A 105 -12.78 -31.08 5.26
N VAL A 106 -13.73 -31.61 4.49
CA VAL A 106 -13.96 -33.06 4.37
C VAL A 106 -13.50 -33.49 2.98
N LYS A 107 -12.52 -34.39 2.92
CA LYS A 107 -12.24 -35.12 1.67
C LYS A 107 -13.19 -36.32 1.63
N CYS A 108 -14.18 -36.33 0.75
CA CYS A 108 -15.11 -37.45 0.59
C CYS A 108 -14.88 -38.15 -0.77
N CYS A 109 -14.92 -39.48 -0.76
CA CYS A 109 -15.18 -40.31 -1.93
C CYS A 109 -16.47 -41.10 -1.65
N LEU A 110 -17.28 -41.38 -2.68
CA LEU A 110 -18.68 -41.85 -2.65
C LEU A 110 -19.02 -43.05 -1.74
N CYS A 111 -18.03 -43.69 -1.11
CA CYS A 111 -18.16 -44.93 -0.35
C CYS A 111 -17.37 -44.96 0.99
N CYS A 112 -16.79 -43.85 1.45
CA CYS A 112 -16.01 -43.83 2.70
C CYS A 112 -16.42 -42.69 3.64
N ALA A 113 -16.74 -43.03 4.89
CA ALA A 113 -16.93 -42.05 5.97
C ALA A 113 -15.57 -41.54 6.44
N LYS A 114 -15.05 -40.47 5.81
CA LYS A 114 -13.80 -39.82 6.24
C LYS A 114 -14.08 -38.73 7.27
N GLY A 115 -13.24 -38.64 8.29
CA GLY A 115 -13.32 -37.56 9.26
C GLY A 115 -12.77 -36.23 8.69
N PRO A 116 -13.23 -35.08 9.21
CA PRO A 116 -12.84 -33.76 8.74
C PRO A 116 -11.46 -33.33 9.23
N VAL A 117 -10.84 -32.39 8.50
CA VAL A 117 -9.75 -31.56 9.04
C VAL A 117 -10.35 -30.20 9.40
N THR A 118 -10.25 -29.81 10.67
CA THR A 118 -10.74 -28.52 11.16
C THR A 118 -9.55 -27.63 11.53
N LEU A 119 -9.54 -26.40 11.04
CA LEU A 119 -8.54 -25.38 11.35
C LEU A 119 -9.24 -24.20 12.02
N SER A 120 -8.80 -23.81 13.20
CA SER A 120 -9.23 -22.59 13.88
C SER A 120 -8.03 -21.69 14.10
N CYS A 121 -8.11 -20.44 13.68
CA CYS A 121 -7.04 -19.44 13.82
C CYS A 121 -7.56 -18.22 14.57
N SER A 122 -6.69 -17.56 15.34
CA SER A 122 -7.00 -16.26 15.94
C SER A 122 -5.78 -15.34 16.01
N LEU A 123 -6.09 -14.05 15.85
CA LEU A 123 -5.20 -12.91 16.04
C LEU A 123 -5.79 -11.99 17.10
N ASP A 124 -4.92 -11.32 17.85
CA ASP A 124 -5.29 -10.32 18.85
C ASP A 124 -5.67 -8.96 18.24
N ARG A 125 -5.12 -8.65 17.06
CA ARG A 125 -5.38 -7.42 16.30
C ARG A 125 -5.15 -7.61 14.81
N THR A 126 -5.49 -6.58 14.03
CA THR A 126 -5.46 -6.62 12.56
C THR A 126 -4.47 -5.65 11.90
N ALA A 127 -3.93 -4.68 12.63
CA ALA A 127 -2.93 -3.73 12.13
C ALA A 127 -1.56 -3.98 12.77
N PHE A 128 -0.52 -3.98 11.94
CA PHE A 128 0.87 -4.24 12.35
C PHE A 128 1.84 -3.30 11.64
N CYS A 129 2.86 -2.87 12.36
CA CYS A 129 3.96 -2.10 11.78
C CYS A 129 4.98 -3.02 11.09
N CYS A 130 5.70 -2.49 10.10
CA CYS A 130 6.84 -3.21 9.53
C CYS A 130 7.89 -3.52 10.60
N GLY A 131 8.43 -4.74 10.57
CA GLY A 131 9.41 -5.23 11.55
C GLY A 131 8.82 -5.84 12.82
N GLU A 132 7.52 -5.63 13.06
CA GLU A 132 6.78 -6.18 14.19
C GLU A 132 6.49 -7.69 14.03
N THR A 133 6.25 -8.38 15.14
CA THR A 133 5.91 -9.81 15.14
C THR A 133 4.40 -10.01 15.34
N LEU A 134 3.75 -10.56 14.32
CA LEU A 134 2.38 -11.06 14.37
C LEU A 134 2.35 -12.44 15.03
N LYS A 135 1.50 -12.61 16.06
CA LYS A 135 1.35 -13.88 16.79
C LYS A 135 0.05 -14.57 16.39
N LEU A 136 0.14 -15.58 15.52
CA LEU A 136 -1.01 -16.35 15.07
C LEU A 136 -1.21 -17.57 15.97
N LYS A 137 -2.33 -17.63 16.69
CA LYS A 137 -2.75 -18.83 17.41
C LYS A 137 -3.55 -19.71 16.46
N SER A 138 -3.19 -20.99 16.36
CA SER A 138 -3.90 -21.94 15.51
C SER A 138 -4.15 -23.25 16.25
N MET A 139 -5.34 -23.81 16.07
CA MET A 139 -5.74 -25.14 16.49
C MET A 139 -6.07 -25.95 15.25
N ILE A 140 -5.41 -27.08 15.08
CA ILE A 140 -5.63 -28.01 13.98
C ILE A 140 -6.18 -29.29 14.59
N ASP A 141 -7.34 -29.75 14.12
CA ASP A 141 -7.93 -31.03 14.50
C ASP A 141 -8.02 -31.89 13.23
N ASN A 142 -7.09 -32.85 13.11
CA ASN A 142 -6.97 -33.70 11.93
C ASN A 142 -7.67 -35.04 12.18
N GLN A 143 -8.98 -35.10 11.93
CA GLN A 143 -9.72 -36.37 11.91
C GLN A 143 -9.67 -37.05 10.52
N GLY A 144 -8.79 -36.59 9.64
CA GLY A 144 -8.57 -37.17 8.31
C GLY A 144 -7.63 -38.38 8.34
N GLU A 145 -7.39 -38.96 7.17
CA GLU A 145 -6.51 -40.13 6.98
C GLU A 145 -5.07 -39.76 6.57
N GLU A 146 -4.85 -38.50 6.17
CA GLU A 146 -3.56 -38.00 5.70
C GLU A 146 -2.95 -37.03 6.70
N ALA A 147 -1.62 -36.99 6.76
CA ALA A 147 -0.91 -35.99 7.54
C ALA A 147 -1.05 -34.60 6.89
N VAL A 148 -1.24 -33.56 7.69
CA VAL A 148 -1.44 -32.18 7.22
C VAL A 148 -0.39 -31.23 7.79
N LYS A 149 -0.23 -30.05 7.19
CA LYS A 149 0.65 -28.98 7.70
C LYS A 149 -0.08 -27.65 7.70
N LEU A 150 0.13 -26.85 8.75
CA LEU A 150 -0.29 -25.46 8.74
C LEU A 150 0.56 -24.69 7.72
N LYS A 151 -0.10 -23.97 6.83
CA LYS A 151 0.54 -23.05 5.90
C LYS A 151 -0.10 -21.69 6.08
N VAL A 152 0.73 -20.68 6.33
CA VAL A 152 0.27 -19.30 6.50
C VAL A 152 0.99 -18.43 5.50
N ARG A 153 0.26 -17.57 4.80
CA ARG A 153 0.81 -16.63 3.83
C ARG A 153 0.28 -15.24 4.09
N LEU A 154 1.19 -14.28 4.17
CA LEU A 154 0.84 -12.87 4.02
C LEU A 154 0.91 -12.53 2.54
N VAL A 155 -0.21 -12.13 1.96
CA VAL A 155 -0.31 -11.77 0.54
C VAL A 155 -0.66 -10.31 0.43
N GLN A 156 0.12 -9.57 -0.36
CA GLN A 156 -0.18 -8.21 -0.77
C GLN A 156 -1.07 -8.26 -2.02
N TYR A 157 -2.12 -7.46 -2.00
CA TYR A 157 -3.00 -7.21 -3.13
C TYR A 157 -2.79 -5.78 -3.60
N CYS A 158 -2.47 -5.63 -4.88
CA CYS A 158 -2.36 -4.36 -5.58
C CYS A 158 -3.45 -4.32 -6.64
N GLU A 159 -4.50 -3.55 -6.39
CA GLU A 159 -5.62 -3.38 -7.31
C GLU A 159 -5.51 -2.03 -8.00
N PHE A 160 -5.70 -2.03 -9.32
CA PHE A 160 -5.63 -0.84 -10.17
C PHE A 160 -6.95 -0.63 -10.88
N PHE A 161 -7.42 0.60 -10.88
CA PHE A 161 -8.73 0.98 -11.39
C PHE A 161 -8.61 2.11 -12.40
N VAL A 162 -9.33 1.97 -13.50
CA VAL A 162 -9.58 3.04 -14.45
C VAL A 162 -11.08 3.09 -14.67
N GLU A 163 -11.72 4.16 -14.21
CA GLU A 163 -13.18 4.32 -14.33
C GLU A 163 -13.53 5.13 -15.58
N ARG A 164 -14.25 4.52 -16.52
CA ARG A 164 -14.82 5.18 -17.71
C ARG A 164 -16.19 4.61 -18.07
N GLY A 165 -17.15 4.72 -17.15
CA GLY A 165 -18.47 4.11 -17.31
C GLY A 165 -18.35 2.62 -17.64
N VAL A 166 -19.00 2.18 -18.72
CA VAL A 166 -18.96 0.76 -19.16
C VAL A 166 -17.60 0.26 -19.69
N LEU A 167 -16.64 1.16 -19.93
CA LEU A 167 -15.29 0.83 -20.41
C LEU A 167 -14.23 0.83 -19.29
N GLY A 168 -14.67 0.76 -18.03
CA GLY A 168 -13.77 0.66 -16.90
C GLY A 168 -12.91 -0.60 -16.97
N VAL A 169 -11.68 -0.52 -16.47
CA VAL A 169 -10.76 -1.66 -16.39
C VAL A 169 -10.27 -1.77 -14.96
N ASN A 170 -10.34 -2.98 -14.41
CA ASN A 170 -9.68 -3.35 -13.17
C ASN A 170 -8.53 -4.32 -13.47
N LYS A 171 -7.44 -4.18 -12.73
CA LYS A 171 -6.36 -5.17 -12.71
C LYS A 171 -5.93 -5.43 -11.28
N GLU A 172 -5.89 -6.69 -10.89
CA GLU A 172 -5.31 -7.13 -9.63
C GLU A 172 -3.93 -7.77 -9.86
N VAL A 173 -2.99 -7.49 -8.96
CA VAL A 173 -1.70 -8.18 -8.88
C VAL A 173 -1.48 -8.60 -7.43
N GLN A 174 -1.15 -9.88 -7.24
CA GLN A 174 -0.85 -10.44 -5.92
C GLN A 174 0.65 -10.66 -5.76
N HIS A 175 1.18 -10.33 -4.58
CA HIS A 175 2.56 -10.60 -4.22
C HIS A 175 2.61 -11.38 -2.90
N LEU A 176 3.29 -12.53 -2.90
CA LEU A 176 3.59 -13.24 -1.67
C LEU A 176 4.62 -12.45 -0.86
N VAL A 177 4.23 -12.00 0.32
CA VAL A 177 5.08 -11.20 1.22
C VAL A 177 5.86 -12.09 2.17
N LEU A 178 5.18 -13.06 2.77
CA LEU A 178 5.74 -13.98 3.75
C LEU A 178 5.02 -15.32 3.63
N GLU A 179 5.75 -16.43 3.78
CA GLU A 179 5.18 -17.78 3.89
C GLU A 179 5.78 -18.49 5.11
N TYR A 180 4.90 -19.05 5.93
CA TYR A 180 5.24 -19.93 7.05
C TYR A 180 4.66 -21.32 6.82
N LYS A 181 5.44 -22.33 7.19
CA LYS A 181 5.03 -23.74 7.20
C LYS A 181 5.27 -24.29 8.58
N GLY A 182 4.20 -24.74 9.22
CA GLY A 182 4.25 -25.41 10.51
C GLY A 182 4.69 -26.86 10.40
N GLU A 183 4.65 -27.52 11.54
CA GLU A 183 4.92 -28.94 11.68
C GLU A 183 3.82 -29.81 11.04
N THR A 184 4.13 -31.09 10.91
CA THR A 184 3.19 -32.09 10.41
C THR A 184 2.27 -32.53 11.54
N VAL A 185 0.95 -32.42 11.34
CA VAL A 185 -0.07 -33.02 12.19
C VAL A 185 -0.46 -34.37 11.59
N VAL A 186 -0.27 -35.46 12.32
CA VAL A 186 -0.62 -36.80 11.81
C VAL A 186 -2.13 -37.05 11.90
N PRO A 187 -2.67 -38.08 11.23
CA PRO A 187 -4.07 -38.48 11.37
C PRO A 187 -4.50 -38.72 12.83
N ASN A 188 -5.75 -38.35 13.13
CA ASN A 188 -6.40 -38.47 14.45
C ASN A 188 -5.69 -37.69 15.59
N GLU A 189 -4.94 -36.65 15.23
CA GLU A 189 -4.24 -35.79 16.18
C GLU A 189 -4.83 -34.38 16.18
N ARG A 190 -4.79 -33.75 17.35
CA ARG A 190 -5.08 -32.34 17.54
C ARG A 190 -3.81 -31.61 17.99
N GLN A 191 -3.44 -30.54 17.29
CA GLN A 191 -2.28 -29.72 17.60
C GLN A 191 -2.68 -28.25 17.78
N ASP A 192 -2.31 -27.68 18.92
CA ASP A 192 -2.35 -26.24 19.17
C ASP A 192 -0.95 -25.66 18.93
N THR A 193 -0.87 -24.59 18.13
CA THR A 193 0.40 -23.94 17.75
C THR A 193 0.29 -22.41 17.82
N CYS A 194 1.43 -21.76 18.03
CA CYS A 194 1.54 -20.30 18.00
C CYS A 194 2.69 -19.92 17.05
N ALA A 195 2.34 -19.39 15.87
CA ALA A 195 3.33 -18.96 14.88
C ALA A 195 3.67 -17.48 15.10
N ASN A 196 4.96 -17.19 15.24
CA ASN A 196 5.49 -15.83 15.34
C ASN A 196 6.01 -15.39 13.96
N LEU A 197 5.29 -14.49 13.30
CA LEU A 197 5.54 -14.05 11.93
C LEU A 197 6.04 -12.61 11.95
N ARG A 198 7.31 -12.38 11.60
CA ARG A 198 7.85 -11.03 11.51
C ARG A 198 7.43 -10.37 10.21
N ILE A 199 6.74 -9.23 10.30
CA ILE A 199 6.28 -8.46 9.15
C ILE A 199 7.50 -7.82 8.45
N PRO A 200 7.77 -8.13 7.18
CA PRO A 200 8.88 -7.50 6.46
C PRO A 200 8.56 -6.05 6.11
N THR A 201 9.55 -5.31 5.61
CA THR A 201 9.33 -3.96 5.09
C THR A 201 8.50 -4.04 3.80
N VAL A 202 7.29 -3.49 3.85
CA VAL A 202 6.34 -3.45 2.73
C VAL A 202 5.68 -2.07 2.63
N PRO A 203 5.12 -1.70 1.47
CA PRO A 203 4.33 -0.48 1.36
C PRO A 203 3.17 -0.47 2.35
N THR A 204 2.86 0.70 2.91
CA THR A 204 1.69 0.86 3.79
C THR A 204 0.39 0.52 3.04
N THR A 205 -0.62 0.02 3.76
CA THR A 205 -1.98 -0.15 3.24
C THR A 205 -2.54 1.19 2.76
N MET A 206 -3.16 1.22 1.57
CA MET A 206 -3.64 2.45 0.90
C MET A 206 -5.12 2.40 0.50
N MET A 207 -5.90 1.58 1.18
CA MET A 207 -7.33 1.43 0.92
C MET A 207 -8.07 2.76 1.07
N GLY A 208 -8.85 3.13 0.04
CA GLY A 208 -9.68 4.34 0.06
C GLY A 208 -8.93 5.67 -0.05
N VAL A 209 -7.60 5.66 -0.25
CA VAL A 209 -6.79 6.89 -0.36
C VAL A 209 -6.55 7.29 -1.82
N CYS A 210 -6.37 6.29 -2.69
CA CYS A 210 -6.23 6.49 -4.12
C CYS A 210 -7.35 5.80 -4.88
N ARG A 211 -7.99 6.57 -5.78
CA ARG A 211 -9.08 6.07 -6.62
C ARG A 211 -8.56 5.07 -7.66
N LEU A 212 -7.33 5.30 -8.13
CA LEU A 212 -6.72 4.52 -9.21
C LEU A 212 -5.96 3.29 -8.72
N ALA A 213 -5.60 3.23 -7.43
CA ALA A 213 -4.81 2.15 -6.87
C ALA A 213 -5.17 1.88 -5.41
N GLN A 214 -5.32 0.60 -5.08
CA GLN A 214 -5.50 0.15 -3.71
C GLN A 214 -4.45 -0.90 -3.38
N ILE A 215 -3.87 -0.79 -2.18
CA ILE A 215 -2.89 -1.74 -1.67
C ILE A 215 -3.39 -2.21 -0.31
N TYR A 216 -3.56 -3.52 -0.16
CA TYR A 216 -3.94 -4.14 1.10
C TYR A 216 -3.31 -5.52 1.27
N TYR A 217 -3.47 -6.10 2.44
CA TYR A 217 -2.85 -7.37 2.80
C TYR A 217 -3.88 -8.31 3.40
N THR A 218 -3.71 -9.61 3.13
CA THR A 218 -4.52 -10.66 3.75
C THR A 218 -3.61 -11.77 4.24
N LEU A 219 -3.97 -12.33 5.39
CA LEU A 219 -3.37 -13.53 5.95
C LEU A 219 -4.23 -14.73 5.56
N VAL A 220 -3.67 -15.69 4.81
CA VAL A 220 -4.36 -16.88 4.31
C VAL A 220 -3.65 -18.17 4.70
#